data_AF-S3EBR3-F1
#
_entry.id   AF-S3EBR3-F1
#
_cell.length_a   1.000
_cell.length_b   1.000
_cell.length_c   1.000
_cell.angle_alpha   90.00
_cell.angle_beta   90.00
_cell.angle_gamma   90.00
#
_symmetry.space_group_name_H-M   'P 1'
#
loop_
_entity.id
_entity.type
_entity.pdbx_description
1 polymer ?
#
loop_
_entity_poly.entity_id
_entity_poly.type
_entity_poly.pdbx_seq_one_letter_code
_entity_poly.pdbx_strand_id
1 'polypeptide(L)'
;MKDVINAFRNTPSGDILHREAITKLLVSYYEAVPAVALETKFDVSVSLTQALQDMDNLKATPGDRGLRMMELENLFMFAHFSPGMRWFTKGQDIPFSPFMAMLKLSAEAPADAPLLRLQSVLSSINQSNQILQSQTSISALESLILRLRDTSAKSKAKHIYAFLDDCMSRCAATPVKYIYMLEEIRSETPKDAELPPFSLLTLVIAEQWPFLVKAENSHAEDIATFVRDYMATCVKIKEDEKAMNSVLDSLLVATPKDTTTGAILSQFSERVGEISIPQPKVASPTTKESKVEDDKPSEAEKQSAMTMMQDDAPAANEDHNALMRWTAKDVEEVVEGGHLASLIMLLSSEHLHIRREALTNISKFAAKLKESTFEEKEQIWLLLSELVESSRKAIDEAPLSTIITAFASHAVRVLNDPLHCLYPKVNKFLSQGPTWDLDKVPLLYKVLDESPSLDDAYYQEASWLLNYMLAGLRSAQDMAIYRRRRVFEKLFSLWNSSYLAPGLRDRILRILYRATTIEGGSTTLITRFSTMTWLEAQVALGAGTSLKVLMDRILESSDKKRVGKWAKGVTRVKGNTLKI
;
A
#
# COMPACT_ATOMS: atom_id res chain seq x y z
N MET A 1 -21.91 3.92 11.32
CA MET A 1 -20.83 4.92 11.53
C MET A 1 -21.27 6.17 12.27
N LYS A 2 -22.36 6.85 11.88
CA LYS A 2 -22.88 8.02 12.64
C LYS A 2 -23.08 7.73 14.13
N ASP A 3 -23.62 6.55 14.46
CA ASP A 3 -23.81 6.13 15.86
C ASP A 3 -22.49 5.92 16.61
N VAL A 4 -21.45 5.43 15.92
CA VAL A 4 -20.11 5.24 16.50
C VAL A 4 -19.41 6.58 16.74
N ILE A 5 -19.56 7.52 15.82
CA ILE A 5 -19.10 8.91 16.00
C ILE A 5 -19.81 9.56 17.19
N ASN A 6 -21.12 9.37 17.31
CA ASN A 6 -21.89 9.90 18.44
C ASN A 6 -21.48 9.24 19.75
N ALA A 7 -21.24 7.92 19.75
CA ALA A 7 -20.69 7.20 20.90
C ALA A 7 -19.32 7.76 21.32
N PHE A 8 -18.42 8.00 20.36
CA PHE A 8 -17.11 8.61 20.64
C PHE A 8 -17.25 10.00 21.29
N ARG A 9 -18.12 10.86 20.75
CA ARG A 9 -18.37 12.21 21.28
C ARG A 9 -18.98 12.22 22.67
N ASN A 10 -19.82 11.23 22.97
CA ASN A 10 -20.51 11.10 24.26
C ASN A 10 -19.68 10.34 25.31
N THR A 11 -18.58 9.71 24.92
CA THR A 11 -17.72 8.97 25.85
C THR A 11 -16.72 9.91 26.52
N PRO A 12 -16.78 10.07 27.86
CA PRO A 12 -15.86 10.95 28.59
C PRO A 12 -14.41 10.57 28.35
N SER A 13 -13.50 11.56 28.36
CA SER A 13 -12.07 11.29 28.21
C SER A 13 -11.57 10.30 29.27
N GLY A 14 -12.06 10.35 30.51
CA GLY A 14 -11.67 9.42 31.57
C GLY A 14 -12.00 7.95 31.34
N ASP A 15 -12.87 7.61 30.39
CA ASP A 15 -13.24 6.23 30.06
C ASP A 15 -12.35 5.66 28.95
N ILE A 16 -11.10 5.39 29.31
CA ILE A 16 -10.00 5.07 28.39
C ILE A 16 -10.29 3.81 27.57
N LEU A 17 -10.86 2.78 28.20
CA LEU A 17 -11.11 1.49 27.56
C LEU A 17 -12.21 1.59 26.50
N HIS A 18 -13.31 2.28 26.79
CA HIS A 18 -14.35 2.49 25.78
C HIS A 18 -13.87 3.40 24.65
N ARG A 19 -13.03 4.41 24.94
CA ARG A 19 -12.45 5.27 23.91
C ARG A 19 -11.51 4.52 22.98
N GLU A 20 -10.65 3.65 23.50
CA GLU A 20 -9.80 2.78 22.68
C GLU A 20 -10.66 1.89 21.77
N ALA A 21 -11.67 1.20 22.33
CA ALA A 21 -12.53 0.30 21.57
C ALA A 21 -13.32 1.03 20.46
N ILE A 22 -13.86 2.23 20.76
CA ILE A 22 -14.59 3.05 19.80
C ILE A 22 -13.68 3.56 18.69
N THR A 23 -12.47 4.03 19.02
CA THR A 23 -11.50 4.51 18.01
C THR A 23 -11.01 3.37 17.12
N LYS A 24 -10.81 2.17 17.67
CA LYS A 24 -10.51 0.96 16.91
C LYS A 24 -11.64 0.60 15.93
N LEU A 25 -12.90 0.67 16.38
CA LEU A 25 -14.06 0.43 15.52
C LEU A 25 -14.15 1.47 14.39
N LEU A 26 -13.85 2.75 14.67
CA LEU A 26 -13.79 3.79 13.64
C LEU A 26 -12.75 3.46 12.57
N VAL A 27 -11.55 3.01 12.96
CA VAL A 27 -10.52 2.58 12.00
C VAL A 27 -11.03 1.41 11.14
N SER A 28 -11.68 0.40 11.73
CA SER A 28 -12.23 -0.73 10.97
C SER A 28 -13.31 -0.32 9.95
N TYR A 29 -14.11 0.71 10.25
CA TYR A 29 -15.07 1.25 9.26
C TYR A 29 -14.35 1.85 8.04
N TYR A 30 -13.25 2.57 8.24
CA TYR A 30 -12.47 3.12 7.12
C TYR A 30 -11.75 2.04 6.32
N GLU A 31 -11.30 0.97 6.96
CA GLU A 31 -10.64 -0.15 6.28
C GLU A 31 -11.62 -1.00 5.46
N ALA A 32 -12.83 -1.24 5.98
CA ALA A 32 -13.82 -2.10 5.33
C ALA A 32 -14.75 -1.36 4.34
N VAL A 33 -15.16 -0.12 4.67
CA VAL A 33 -16.15 0.65 3.90
C VAL A 33 -15.77 2.13 3.76
N PRO A 34 -14.63 2.44 3.12
CA PRO A 34 -14.05 3.80 3.07
C PRO A 34 -14.99 4.84 2.44
N ALA A 35 -15.79 4.48 1.43
CA ALA A 35 -16.71 5.42 0.76
C ALA A 35 -17.76 6.00 1.73
N VAL A 36 -18.43 5.12 2.49
CA VAL A 36 -19.41 5.52 3.51
C VAL A 36 -18.75 6.29 4.65
N ALA A 37 -17.49 5.94 4.96
CA ALA A 37 -16.75 6.57 6.03
C ALA A 37 -16.34 8.00 5.71
N LEU A 38 -15.92 8.27 4.48
CA LEU A 38 -15.55 9.62 4.00
C LEU A 38 -16.75 10.56 3.88
N GLU A 39 -17.97 10.04 3.64
CA GLU A 39 -19.20 10.86 3.63
C GLU A 39 -19.59 11.37 5.02
N THR A 40 -19.20 10.65 6.08
CA THR A 40 -19.49 11.09 7.46
C THR A 40 -18.51 12.16 7.93
N LYS A 41 -19.01 13.39 8.12
CA LYS A 41 -18.21 14.51 8.64
C LYS A 41 -17.77 14.26 10.08
N PHE A 42 -16.52 13.83 10.26
CA PHE A 42 -15.86 13.74 11.56
C PHE A 42 -14.62 14.64 11.59
N ASP A 43 -14.55 15.53 12.59
CA ASP A 43 -13.38 16.36 12.80
C ASP A 43 -12.37 15.62 13.68
N VAL A 44 -11.42 14.94 13.01
CA VAL A 44 -10.35 14.20 13.69
C VAL A 44 -9.39 15.16 14.40
N SER A 45 -9.21 16.37 13.90
CA SER A 45 -8.22 17.32 14.40
C SER A 45 -8.51 17.70 15.86
N VAL A 46 -9.77 18.02 16.17
CA VAL A 46 -10.20 18.36 17.54
C VAL A 46 -10.04 17.18 18.49
N SER A 47 -10.42 15.98 18.03
CA SER A 47 -10.36 14.75 18.83
C SER A 47 -8.92 14.35 19.14
N LEU A 48 -8.03 14.47 18.14
CA LEU A 48 -6.60 14.22 18.28
C LEU A 48 -5.93 15.24 19.20
N THR A 49 -6.31 16.51 19.08
CA THR A 49 -5.83 17.60 19.96
C THR A 49 -6.11 17.29 21.42
N GLN A 50 -7.36 16.93 21.74
CA GLN A 50 -7.75 16.57 23.09
C GLN A 50 -7.00 15.33 23.59
N ALA A 51 -6.86 14.29 22.77
CA ALA A 51 -6.16 13.07 23.16
C ALA A 51 -4.66 13.30 23.43
N LEU A 52 -4.01 14.19 22.68
CA LEU A 52 -2.62 14.59 22.92
C LEU A 52 -2.47 15.39 24.22
N GLN A 53 -3.39 16.31 24.52
CA GLN A 53 -3.40 17.05 25.78
C GLN A 53 -3.65 16.14 26.98
N ASP A 54 -4.59 15.20 26.87
CA ASP A 54 -4.85 14.20 27.90
C ASP A 54 -3.60 13.37 28.17
N MET A 55 -2.85 12.99 27.13
CA MET A 55 -1.61 12.23 27.26
C MET A 55 -0.51 12.97 28.03
N ASP A 56 -0.32 14.27 27.76
CA ASP A 56 0.66 15.09 28.49
C ASP A 56 0.24 15.35 29.95
N ASN A 57 -1.08 15.29 30.26
CA ASN A 57 -1.65 15.57 31.60
C ASN A 57 -1.85 14.31 32.47
N LEU A 58 -1.62 13.11 31.96
CA LEU A 58 -1.85 11.85 32.69
C LEU A 58 -0.89 11.69 33.89
N LYS A 59 -1.43 11.78 35.10
CA LYS A 59 -0.81 11.27 36.34
C LYS A 59 -1.08 9.76 36.56
N ALA A 60 -1.02 8.95 35.49
CA ALA A 60 -1.70 7.65 35.47
C ALA A 60 -0.80 6.41 35.61
N THR A 61 -1.45 5.31 36.00
CA THR A 61 -0.92 3.95 36.09
C THR A 61 -0.43 3.42 34.73
N PRO A 62 0.58 2.51 34.69
CA PRO A 62 1.18 2.02 33.44
C PRO A 62 0.18 1.45 32.41
N GLY A 63 -0.89 0.80 32.88
CA GLY A 63 -1.94 0.23 32.01
C GLY A 63 -2.77 1.28 31.27
N ASP A 64 -3.11 2.39 31.94
CA ASP A 64 -3.88 3.49 31.34
C ASP A 64 -3.07 4.22 30.27
N ARG A 65 -1.75 4.37 30.50
CA ARG A 65 -0.83 4.94 29.51
C ARG A 65 -0.77 4.09 28.24
N GLY A 66 -0.78 2.75 28.38
CA GLY A 66 -0.82 1.82 27.25
C GLY A 66 -2.09 1.95 26.41
N LEU A 67 -3.27 1.94 27.05
CA LEU A 67 -4.55 2.07 26.35
C LEU A 67 -4.70 3.44 25.67
N ARG A 68 -4.18 4.51 26.28
CA ARG A 68 -4.16 5.84 25.65
C ARG A 68 -3.23 5.95 24.45
N MET A 69 -2.09 5.25 24.47
CA MET A 69 -1.23 5.15 23.30
C MET A 69 -1.93 4.42 22.15
N MET A 70 -2.70 3.36 22.45
CA MET A 70 -3.52 2.66 21.44
C MET A 70 -4.64 3.55 20.89
N GLU A 71 -5.34 4.31 21.76
CA GLU A 71 -6.32 5.31 21.32
C GLU A 71 -5.69 6.34 20.37
N LEU A 72 -4.53 6.90 20.72
CA LEU A 72 -3.81 7.85 19.88
C LEU A 72 -3.39 7.23 18.54
N GLU A 73 -2.86 6.02 18.55
CA GLU A 73 -2.48 5.31 17.32
C GLU A 73 -3.69 5.12 16.40
N ASN A 74 -4.84 4.74 16.94
CA ASN A 74 -6.09 4.64 16.18
C ASN A 74 -6.55 6.01 15.65
N LEU A 75 -6.42 7.09 16.44
CA LEU A 75 -6.76 8.45 15.99
C LEU A 75 -5.80 8.97 14.90
N PHE A 76 -4.52 8.63 14.95
CA PHE A 76 -3.56 8.97 13.89
C PHE A 76 -3.84 8.19 12.60
N MET A 77 -4.16 6.89 12.71
CA MET A 77 -4.62 6.09 11.57
C MET A 77 -5.88 6.69 10.95
N PHE A 78 -6.82 7.09 11.79
CA PHE A 78 -8.04 7.73 11.34
C PHE A 78 -7.78 9.10 10.66
N ALA A 79 -6.92 9.92 11.26
CA ALA A 79 -6.51 11.20 10.68
C ALA A 79 -5.85 11.02 9.29
N HIS A 80 -5.14 9.90 9.08
CA HIS A 80 -4.53 9.56 7.79
C HIS A 80 -5.55 9.32 6.68
N PHE A 81 -6.76 8.85 7.01
CA PHE A 81 -7.85 8.73 6.05
C PHE A 81 -8.57 10.05 5.76
N SER A 82 -8.30 11.12 6.50
CA SER A 82 -8.97 12.41 6.33
C SER A 82 -8.28 13.27 5.25
N PRO A 83 -8.93 13.60 4.12
CA PRO A 83 -8.33 14.36 3.03
C PRO A 83 -7.93 15.80 3.42
N GLY A 84 -8.51 16.35 4.49
CA GLY A 84 -8.28 17.72 4.96
C GLY A 84 -7.31 17.84 6.13
N MET A 85 -6.62 16.77 6.52
CA MET A 85 -5.79 16.75 7.73
C MET A 85 -4.56 17.64 7.58
N ARG A 86 -4.35 18.53 8.54
CA ARG A 86 -3.21 19.47 8.58
C ARG A 86 -2.09 18.94 9.48
N TRP A 87 -1.29 18.04 8.93
CA TRP A 87 -0.22 17.34 9.67
C TRP A 87 0.88 18.22 10.25
N PHE A 88 1.14 19.36 9.60
CA PHE A 88 2.24 20.27 9.94
C PHE A 88 1.76 21.62 10.50
N THR A 89 0.49 21.71 10.92
CA THR A 89 -0.09 22.91 11.51
C THR A 89 -0.35 22.67 12.99
N LYS A 90 0.08 23.60 13.85
CA LYS A 90 -0.19 23.55 15.28
C LYS A 90 -1.66 23.91 15.54
N GLY A 91 -2.33 23.09 16.35
CA GLY A 91 -3.67 23.39 16.86
C GLY A 91 -3.64 24.48 17.93
N GLN A 92 -4.81 25.02 18.28
CA GLN A 92 -4.94 25.87 19.47
C GLN A 92 -4.56 25.03 20.71
N ASP A 93 -3.67 25.56 21.55
CA ASP A 93 -3.24 24.94 22.82
C ASP A 93 -2.48 23.59 22.73
N ILE A 94 -1.87 23.26 21.59
CA ILE A 94 -0.93 22.12 21.47
C ILE A 94 0.49 22.65 21.21
N PRO A 95 1.53 22.15 21.90
CA PRO A 95 2.90 22.61 21.72
C PRO A 95 3.51 22.26 20.34
N PHE A 96 3.00 21.22 19.67
CA PHE A 96 3.58 20.62 18.47
C PHE A 96 2.53 20.30 17.41
N SER A 97 2.94 20.27 16.14
CA SER A 97 2.09 19.75 15.06
C SER A 97 1.77 18.26 15.25
N PRO A 98 0.68 17.74 14.64
CA PRO A 98 0.37 16.32 14.67
C PRO A 98 1.54 15.41 14.22
N PHE A 99 2.28 15.81 13.19
CA PHE A 99 3.46 15.06 12.72
C PHE A 99 4.56 15.00 13.78
N MET A 100 4.89 16.13 14.40
CA MET A 100 5.89 16.17 15.47
C MET A 100 5.42 15.43 16.73
N ALA A 101 4.13 15.49 17.04
CA ALA A 101 3.57 14.74 18.16
C ALA A 101 3.74 13.22 17.97
N MET A 102 3.55 12.70 16.75
CA MET A 102 3.83 11.29 16.43
C MET A 102 5.31 10.93 16.56
N LEU A 103 6.22 11.81 16.11
CA LEU A 103 7.67 11.61 16.25
C LEU A 103 8.09 11.57 17.73
N LYS A 104 7.61 12.53 18.52
CA LYS A 104 7.83 12.58 19.97
C LYS A 104 7.33 11.31 20.63
N LEU A 105 6.10 10.88 20.32
CA LEU A 105 5.52 9.65 20.87
C LEU A 105 6.37 8.41 20.50
N SER A 106 6.85 8.33 19.26
CA SER A 106 7.72 7.24 18.80
C SER A 106 9.08 7.22 19.49
N ALA A 107 9.63 8.41 19.77
CA ALA A 107 10.90 8.55 20.47
C ALA A 107 10.79 8.18 21.95
N GLU A 108 9.71 8.59 22.62
CA GLU A 108 9.45 8.38 24.05
C GLU A 108 8.89 6.99 24.38
N ALA A 109 8.37 6.27 23.40
CA ALA A 109 7.88 4.91 23.59
C ALA A 109 9.03 3.93 23.92
N PRO A 110 8.75 2.89 24.75
CA PRO A 110 9.69 1.80 24.99
C PRO A 110 10.20 1.18 23.69
N ALA A 111 11.47 0.78 23.64
CA ALA A 111 12.09 0.26 22.42
C ALA A 111 11.47 -1.05 21.92
N ASP A 112 10.79 -1.77 22.81
CA ASP A 112 10.06 -3.02 22.60
C ASP A 112 8.57 -2.82 22.30
N ALA A 113 8.04 -1.59 22.40
CA ALA A 113 6.65 -1.30 22.10
C ALA A 113 6.39 -1.31 20.58
N PRO A 114 5.53 -2.20 20.06
CA PRO A 114 5.28 -2.32 18.62
C PRO A 114 4.33 -1.22 18.12
N LEU A 115 4.85 -0.02 17.86
CA LEU A 115 4.11 1.12 17.29
C LEU A 115 4.05 1.06 15.74
N LEU A 116 3.73 -0.12 15.20
CA LEU A 116 3.84 -0.40 13.77
C LEU A 116 2.88 0.44 12.92
N ARG A 117 1.68 0.74 13.41
CA ARG A 117 0.70 1.53 12.64
C ARG A 117 1.11 3.01 12.67
N LEU A 118 1.56 3.49 13.81
CA LEU A 118 2.13 4.85 13.94
C LEU A 118 3.33 5.05 12.99
N GLN A 119 4.24 4.08 12.92
CA GLN A 119 5.39 4.11 12.01
C GLN A 119 4.97 4.11 10.54
N SER A 120 3.93 3.35 10.19
CA SER A 120 3.34 3.36 8.84
C SER A 120 2.80 4.75 8.47
N VAL A 121 2.06 5.40 9.36
CA VAL A 121 1.51 6.75 9.13
C VAL A 121 2.63 7.79 8.99
N LEU A 122 3.60 7.77 9.90
CA LEU A 122 4.78 8.64 9.83
C LEU A 122 5.55 8.47 8.52
N SER A 123 5.76 7.21 8.08
CA SER A 123 6.46 6.91 6.85
C SER A 123 5.71 7.42 5.63
N SER A 124 4.39 7.22 5.59
CA SER A 124 3.53 7.70 4.50
C SER A 124 3.55 9.22 4.39
N ILE A 125 3.38 9.94 5.51
CA ILE A 125 3.40 11.42 5.53
C ILE A 125 4.79 11.96 5.20
N ASN A 126 5.86 11.32 5.67
CA ASN A 126 7.23 11.70 5.32
C ASN A 126 7.47 11.58 3.81
N GLN A 127 7.04 10.46 3.20
CA GLN A 127 7.21 10.21 1.77
C GLN A 127 6.40 11.21 0.92
N SER A 128 5.15 11.50 1.28
CA SER A 128 4.32 12.44 0.52
C SER A 128 4.85 13.87 0.55
N ASN A 129 5.57 14.26 1.60
CA ASN A 129 6.12 15.61 1.79
C ASN A 129 7.63 15.70 1.53
N GLN A 130 8.30 14.60 1.20
CA GLN A 130 9.73 14.50 0.89
C GLN A 130 10.67 15.11 1.95
N ILE A 131 10.30 15.05 3.23
CA ILE A 131 11.05 15.71 4.31
C ILE A 131 12.39 15.00 4.56
N LEU A 132 12.35 13.68 4.71
CA LEU A 132 13.51 12.80 4.87
C LEU A 132 13.59 11.84 3.69
N GLN A 133 14.82 11.51 3.28
CA GLN A 133 15.04 10.56 2.19
C GLN A 133 14.57 9.14 2.55
N SER A 134 14.21 8.37 1.52
CA SER A 134 13.70 6.99 1.66
C SER A 134 14.37 6.00 0.71
N GLN A 135 15.48 6.42 0.09
CA GLN A 135 16.17 5.66 -0.96
C GLN A 135 17.35 4.83 -0.42
N THR A 136 17.90 5.18 0.74
CA THR A 136 18.97 4.38 1.36
C THR A 136 18.43 3.09 1.98
N SER A 137 19.32 2.10 2.18
CA SER A 137 18.96 0.82 2.80
C SER A 137 18.55 0.92 4.28
N ILE A 138 18.90 2.02 4.95
CA ILE A 138 18.51 2.33 6.33
C ILE A 138 17.56 3.51 6.29
N SER A 139 16.45 3.46 7.03
CA SER A 139 15.45 4.53 7.05
C SER A 139 15.98 5.79 7.76
N ALA A 140 15.97 6.94 7.07
CA ALA A 140 16.30 8.23 7.67
C ALA A 140 15.31 8.62 8.77
N LEU A 141 14.03 8.27 8.61
CA LEU A 141 12.98 8.50 9.60
C LEU A 141 13.24 7.71 10.90
N GLU A 142 13.54 6.41 10.80
CA GLU A 142 13.87 5.59 11.97
C GLU A 142 15.17 6.06 12.64
N SER A 143 16.14 6.48 11.83
CA SER A 143 17.40 7.04 12.32
C SER A 143 17.17 8.35 13.08
N LEU A 144 16.28 9.21 12.60
CA LEU A 144 15.86 10.42 13.29
C LEU A 144 15.14 10.10 14.61
N ILE A 145 14.22 9.14 14.62
CA ILE A 145 13.53 8.69 15.85
C ILE A 145 14.55 8.18 16.89
N LEU A 146 15.57 7.43 16.45
CA LEU A 146 16.65 6.99 17.33
C LEU A 146 17.42 8.18 17.94
N ARG A 147 17.75 9.20 17.14
CA ARG A 147 18.40 10.43 17.65
C ARG A 147 17.52 11.20 18.63
N LEU A 148 16.23 11.29 18.35
CA LEU A 148 15.25 11.91 19.23
C LEU A 148 15.13 11.14 20.55
N ARG A 149 15.18 9.80 20.53
CA ARG A 149 15.17 8.97 21.73
C ARG A 149 16.38 9.24 22.62
N ASP A 150 17.59 9.25 22.06
CA ASP A 150 18.83 9.57 22.80
C ASP A 150 18.80 10.97 23.44
N THR A 151 18.03 11.88 22.83
CA THR A 151 17.85 13.26 23.29
C THR A 151 16.74 13.38 24.34
N SER A 152 15.64 12.63 24.18
CA SER A 152 14.47 12.63 25.06
C SER A 152 14.78 12.12 26.48
N ALA A 153 15.81 11.28 26.64
CA ALA A 153 16.31 10.84 27.94
C ALA A 153 16.90 12.00 28.80
N LYS A 154 17.11 13.18 28.22
CA LYS A 154 17.65 14.36 28.89
C LYS A 154 16.53 15.42 29.02
N SER A 155 16.42 16.05 30.21
CA SER A 155 15.38 17.03 30.61
C SER A 155 15.21 18.28 29.70
N LYS A 156 15.90 18.37 28.56
CA LYS A 156 15.99 19.56 27.69
C LYS A 156 15.38 19.40 26.28
N ALA A 157 14.68 18.29 26.01
CA ALA A 157 14.25 17.93 24.65
C ALA A 157 13.17 18.84 24.01
N LYS A 158 12.41 19.62 24.79
CA LYS A 158 11.25 20.40 24.29
C LYS A 158 11.62 21.43 23.20
N HIS A 159 12.75 22.11 23.35
CA HIS A 159 13.21 23.13 22.39
C HIS A 159 13.70 22.50 21.07
N ILE A 160 14.26 21.29 21.13
CA ILE A 160 14.69 20.53 19.95
C ILE A 160 13.47 20.10 19.14
N TYR A 161 12.45 19.55 19.78
CA TYR A 161 11.18 19.25 19.11
C TYR A 161 10.54 20.49 18.49
N ALA A 162 10.53 21.63 19.19
CA ALA A 162 9.95 22.87 18.68
C ALA A 162 10.71 23.42 17.45
N PHE A 163 12.04 23.36 17.46
CA PHE A 163 12.88 23.76 16.33
C PHE A 163 12.68 22.85 15.11
N LEU A 164 12.67 21.54 15.31
CA LEU A 164 12.42 20.58 14.23
C LEU A 164 11.01 20.69 13.66
N ASP A 165 10.01 20.98 14.50
CA ASP A 165 8.63 21.13 14.07
C ASP A 165 8.49 22.32 13.12
N ASP A 166 9.12 23.46 13.45
CA ASP A 166 9.18 24.63 12.57
C ASP A 166 9.88 24.31 11.24
N CYS A 167 11.01 23.59 11.28
CA CYS A 167 11.73 23.17 10.07
C CYS A 167 10.88 22.23 9.20
N MET A 168 10.24 21.22 9.79
CA MET A 168 9.41 20.26 9.06
C MET A 168 8.16 20.93 8.47
N SER A 169 7.53 21.86 9.20
CA SER A 169 6.41 22.64 8.70
C SER A 169 6.78 23.50 7.49
N ARG A 170 7.95 24.15 7.51
CA ARG A 170 8.46 24.91 6.36
C ARG A 170 8.80 24.00 5.18
N CYS A 171 9.43 22.85 5.45
CA CYS A 171 9.74 21.86 4.43
C CYS A 171 8.47 21.39 3.71
N ALA A 172 7.43 21.03 4.46
CA ALA A 172 6.16 20.56 3.91
C ALA A 172 5.39 21.66 3.15
N ALA A 173 5.50 22.92 3.59
CA ALA A 173 4.84 24.04 2.93
C ALA A 173 5.49 24.43 1.60
N THR A 174 6.83 24.36 1.50
CA THR A 174 7.59 24.79 0.31
C THR A 174 8.70 23.79 -0.07
N PRO A 175 8.37 22.52 -0.40
CA PRO A 175 9.39 21.49 -0.67
C PRO A 175 10.21 21.79 -1.94
N VAL A 176 9.57 22.35 -2.97
CA VAL A 176 10.19 22.71 -4.25
C VAL A 176 11.36 23.68 -4.08
N LYS A 177 11.26 24.62 -3.14
CA LYS A 177 12.35 25.56 -2.82
C LYS A 177 13.63 24.82 -2.43
N TYR A 178 13.50 23.83 -1.55
CA TYR A 178 14.64 23.08 -1.03
C TYR A 178 15.18 22.07 -2.06
N ILE A 179 14.33 21.57 -2.97
CA ILE A 179 14.79 20.79 -4.13
C ILE A 179 15.71 21.64 -5.02
N TYR A 180 15.33 22.88 -5.34
CA TYR A 180 16.19 23.76 -6.14
C TYR A 180 17.50 24.13 -5.42
N MET A 181 17.45 24.37 -4.10
CA MET A 181 18.67 24.59 -3.31
C MET A 181 19.61 23.37 -3.36
N LEU A 182 19.05 22.16 -3.34
CA LEU A 182 19.84 20.93 -3.46
C LEU A 182 20.47 20.80 -4.86
N GLU A 183 19.74 21.14 -5.92
CA GLU A 183 20.25 21.15 -7.29
C GLU A 183 21.39 22.17 -7.46
N GLU A 184 21.28 23.35 -6.85
CA GLU A 184 22.32 24.38 -6.87
C GLU A 184 23.62 23.89 -6.21
N ILE A 185 23.51 23.28 -5.01
CA ILE A 185 24.66 22.66 -4.31
C ILE A 185 25.29 21.55 -5.16
N ARG A 186 24.50 20.87 -5.99
CA ARG A 186 24.94 19.76 -6.87
C ARG A 186 25.44 20.21 -8.23
N SER A 187 25.32 21.49 -8.58
CA SER A 187 25.63 22.01 -9.92
C SER A 187 27.09 21.76 -10.37
N GLU A 188 28.00 21.55 -9.41
CA GLU A 188 29.40 21.19 -9.65
C GLU A 188 29.63 19.69 -9.92
N THR A 189 28.57 18.86 -9.84
CA THR A 189 28.63 17.41 -10.03
C THR A 189 28.39 17.04 -11.50
N PRO A 190 29.13 16.09 -12.09
CA PRO A 190 28.93 15.69 -13.49
C PRO A 190 27.50 15.20 -13.75
N LYS A 191 26.89 15.64 -14.86
CA LYS A 191 25.49 15.35 -15.22
C LYS A 191 25.15 13.86 -15.39
N ASP A 192 26.16 12.99 -15.56
CA ASP A 192 26.00 11.55 -15.79
C ASP A 192 26.19 10.69 -14.52
N ALA A 193 26.40 11.30 -13.35
CA ALA A 193 26.58 10.57 -12.09
C ALA A 193 25.23 10.33 -11.39
N GLU A 194 25.00 9.11 -10.89
CA GLU A 194 23.90 8.85 -9.95
C GLU A 194 24.06 9.73 -8.71
N LEU A 195 23.10 10.64 -8.51
CA LEU A 195 23.11 11.55 -7.36
C LEU A 195 22.71 10.80 -6.09
N PRO A 196 23.53 10.85 -5.01
CA PRO A 196 23.20 10.15 -3.78
C PRO A 196 21.91 10.69 -3.13
N PRO A 197 21.21 9.90 -2.30
CA PRO A 197 20.02 10.37 -1.58
C PRO A 197 20.34 11.53 -0.62
N PHE A 198 19.36 12.39 -0.35
CA PHE A 198 19.54 13.52 0.58
C PHE A 198 18.22 13.96 1.21
N SER A 199 18.21 14.16 2.53
CA SER A 199 17.04 14.62 3.29
C SER A 199 16.86 16.14 3.22
N LEU A 200 15.74 16.62 2.64
CA LEU A 200 15.46 18.06 2.48
C LEU A 200 15.42 18.82 3.81
N LEU A 201 15.04 18.15 4.91
CA LEU A 201 15.07 18.71 6.25
C LEU A 201 16.41 19.39 6.58
N THR A 202 17.52 18.82 6.10
CA THR A 202 18.87 19.34 6.35
C THR A 202 19.08 20.74 5.75
N LEU A 203 18.49 21.04 4.58
CA LEU A 203 18.55 22.38 3.98
C LEU A 203 17.68 23.38 4.73
N VAL A 204 16.54 22.93 5.25
CA VAL A 204 15.68 23.80 6.07
C VAL A 204 16.37 24.15 7.38
N ILE A 205 17.03 23.19 8.02
CA ILE A 205 17.86 23.44 9.21
C ILE A 205 18.92 24.50 8.91
N ALA A 206 19.62 24.38 7.77
CA ALA A 206 20.62 25.36 7.33
C ALA A 206 20.04 26.76 7.13
N GLU A 207 18.86 26.86 6.51
CA GLU A 207 18.15 28.12 6.32
C GLU A 207 17.70 28.75 7.65
N GLN A 208 17.23 27.95 8.60
CA GLN A 208 16.74 28.44 9.90
C GLN A 208 17.85 28.70 10.91
N TRP A 209 19.06 28.15 10.68
CA TRP A 209 20.20 28.26 11.59
C TRP A 209 20.62 29.69 11.94
N PRO A 210 20.76 30.64 10.99
CA PRO A 210 21.18 32.00 11.31
C PRO A 210 20.21 32.72 12.24
N PHE A 211 18.92 32.41 12.17
CA PHE A 211 17.89 32.98 13.06
C PHE A 211 18.01 32.43 14.47
N LEU A 212 18.39 31.15 14.62
CA LEU A 212 18.64 30.54 15.92
C LEU A 212 19.84 31.20 16.63
N VAL A 213 20.95 31.38 15.90
CA VAL A 213 22.21 31.91 16.47
C VAL A 213 22.11 33.40 16.75
N LYS A 214 21.47 34.19 15.87
CA LYS A 214 21.29 35.64 16.06
C LYS A 214 20.33 36.01 17.19
N ALA A 215 19.41 35.11 17.56
CA ALA A 215 18.45 35.35 18.62
C ALA A 215 19.03 35.16 20.04
N GLU A 216 20.34 34.91 20.18
CA GLU A 216 21.02 34.61 21.46
C GLU A 216 20.26 33.55 22.28
N ASN A 217 19.77 32.51 21.59
CA ASN A 217 18.94 31.49 22.20
C ASN A 217 19.76 30.67 23.21
N SER A 218 19.30 30.63 24.46
CA SER A 218 19.90 29.85 25.56
C SER A 218 19.99 28.34 25.30
N HIS A 219 19.33 27.85 24.25
CA HIS A 219 19.31 26.45 23.85
C HIS A 219 20.10 26.16 22.56
N ALA A 220 20.85 27.13 22.03
CA ALA A 220 21.59 26.98 20.77
C ALA A 220 22.60 25.82 20.81
N GLU A 221 23.27 25.60 21.96
CA GLU A 221 24.24 24.50 22.13
C GLU A 221 23.59 23.11 22.08
N ASP A 222 22.42 22.97 22.71
CA ASP A 222 21.67 21.70 22.72
C ASP A 222 21.16 21.37 21.30
N ILE A 223 20.69 22.39 20.56
CA ILE A 223 20.23 22.24 19.17
C ILE A 223 21.42 21.96 18.24
N ALA A 224 22.58 22.62 18.42
CA ALA A 224 23.81 22.30 17.68
C ALA A 224 24.25 20.85 17.88
N THR A 225 24.22 20.37 19.13
CA THR A 225 24.57 18.99 19.45
C THR A 225 23.66 18.01 18.72
N PHE A 226 22.35 18.28 18.70
CA PHE A 226 21.38 17.46 17.97
C PHE A 226 21.61 17.51 16.46
N VAL A 227 21.76 18.71 15.87
CA VAL A 227 21.96 18.89 14.42
C VAL A 227 23.22 18.18 13.95
N ARG A 228 24.33 18.30 14.70
CA ARG A 228 25.57 17.55 14.42
C ARG A 228 25.33 16.05 14.41
N ASP A 229 24.72 15.51 15.46
CA ASP A 229 24.46 14.08 15.59
C ASP A 229 23.47 13.59 14.51
N TYR A 230 22.48 14.39 14.13
CA TYR A 230 21.56 14.10 13.02
C TYR A 230 22.30 14.07 11.68
N MET A 231 23.06 15.12 11.33
CA MET A 231 23.80 15.17 10.06
C MET A 231 24.86 14.06 9.98
N ALA A 232 25.55 13.75 11.08
CA ALA A 232 26.51 12.66 11.13
C ALA A 232 25.82 11.30 10.88
N THR A 233 24.58 11.14 11.37
CA THR A 233 23.75 9.96 11.09
C THR A 233 23.37 9.89 9.61
N CYS A 234 22.97 11.00 8.99
CA CYS A 234 22.66 11.07 7.56
C CYS A 234 23.84 10.62 6.67
N VAL A 235 25.06 11.06 6.95
CA VAL A 235 26.26 10.57 6.23
C VAL A 235 26.47 9.08 6.46
N LYS A 236 26.31 8.62 7.72
CA LYS A 236 26.52 7.22 8.07
C LYS A 236 25.52 6.28 7.38
N ILE A 237 24.30 6.73 7.12
CA ILE A 237 23.28 6.00 6.33
C ILE A 237 23.44 6.15 4.80
N LYS A 238 24.56 6.74 4.33
CA LYS A 238 24.92 6.90 2.91
C LYS A 238 24.15 8.01 2.16
N GLU A 239 23.75 9.08 2.85
CA GLU A 239 23.35 10.32 2.17
C GLU A 239 24.55 11.06 1.55
N ASP A 240 24.27 11.99 0.65
CA ASP A 240 25.25 12.80 -0.09
C ASP A 240 26.20 13.58 0.84
N GLU A 241 27.37 13.00 1.10
CA GLU A 241 28.39 13.55 2.00
C GLU A 241 28.93 14.90 1.51
N LYS A 242 29.02 15.12 0.19
CA LYS A 242 29.49 16.39 -0.36
C LYS A 242 28.48 17.50 -0.10
N ALA A 243 27.20 17.25 -0.39
CA ALA A 243 26.13 18.20 -0.07
C ALA A 243 26.03 18.43 1.45
N MET A 244 26.22 17.39 2.26
CA MET A 244 26.22 17.51 3.73
C MET A 244 27.34 18.42 4.24
N ASN A 245 28.56 18.30 3.68
CA ASN A 245 29.69 19.16 4.02
C ASN A 245 29.44 20.62 3.58
N SER A 246 28.85 20.84 2.40
CA SER A 246 28.46 22.18 1.96
C SER A 246 27.44 22.83 2.91
N VAL A 247 26.48 22.05 3.41
CA VAL A 247 25.55 22.51 4.45
C VAL A 247 26.29 22.82 5.75
N LEU A 248 27.21 21.97 6.20
CA LEU A 248 28.01 22.22 7.40
C LEU A 248 28.81 23.52 7.29
N ASP A 249 29.42 23.79 6.14
CA ASP A 249 30.14 25.03 5.89
C ASP A 249 29.20 26.25 6.03
N SER A 250 27.98 26.16 5.50
CA SER A 250 26.95 27.19 5.68
C SER A 250 26.60 27.44 7.15
N LEU A 251 26.44 26.37 7.95
CA LEU A 251 26.19 26.47 9.39
C LEU A 251 27.36 27.14 10.13
N LEU A 252 28.60 26.76 9.80
CA LEU A 252 29.81 27.31 10.40
C LEU A 252 30.03 28.79 10.03
N VAL A 253 29.73 29.20 8.79
CA VAL A 253 29.79 30.61 8.36
C VAL A 253 28.79 31.46 9.12
N ALA A 254 27.59 30.93 9.39
CA ALA A 254 26.56 31.61 10.16
C ALA A 254 26.81 31.63 11.68
N THR A 255 27.83 30.92 12.17
CA THR A 255 28.15 30.78 13.60
C THR A 255 29.45 31.52 13.94
N PRO A 256 29.48 32.40 14.97
CA PRO A 256 30.72 33.07 15.35
C PRO A 256 31.80 32.04 15.78
N LYS A 257 33.02 32.18 15.25
CA LYS A 257 34.12 31.20 15.39
C LYS A 257 34.55 30.93 16.85
N ASP A 258 34.28 31.85 17.76
CA ASP A 258 34.68 31.76 19.17
C ASP A 258 33.58 31.21 20.08
N THR A 259 32.50 30.67 19.52
CA THR A 259 31.36 30.14 20.30
C THR A 259 31.46 28.63 20.51
N THR A 260 30.97 28.16 21.67
CA THR A 260 30.77 26.75 22.00
C THR A 260 29.96 26.00 20.93
N THR A 261 28.95 26.66 20.36
CA THR A 261 28.13 26.14 19.24
C THR A 261 28.98 25.82 18.00
N GLY A 262 29.92 26.71 17.63
CA GLY A 262 30.83 26.50 16.52
C GLY A 262 31.75 25.30 16.76
N ALA A 263 32.32 25.20 17.97
CA ALA A 263 33.17 24.08 18.37
C ALA A 263 32.42 22.72 18.31
N ILE A 264 31.14 22.68 18.71
CA ILE A 264 30.30 21.48 18.61
C ILE A 264 30.15 21.05 17.14
N LEU A 265 29.79 21.98 16.25
CA LEU A 265 29.59 21.67 14.83
C LEU A 265 30.87 21.19 14.14
N SER A 266 32.04 21.75 14.50
CA SER A 266 33.33 21.32 13.96
C SER A 266 33.71 19.87 14.30
N GLN A 267 33.12 19.27 15.34
CA GLN A 267 33.30 17.85 15.69
C GLN A 267 32.48 16.89 14.81
N PHE A 268 31.83 17.37 13.76
CA PHE A 268 31.00 16.57 12.85
C PHE A 268 31.74 15.34 12.29
N SER A 269 32.95 15.51 11.76
CA SER A 269 33.70 14.44 11.10
C SER A 269 34.09 13.31 12.07
N GLU A 270 34.52 13.66 13.28
CA GLU A 270 34.80 12.72 14.36
C GLU A 270 33.53 11.93 14.74
N ARG A 271 32.40 12.63 14.81
CA ARG A 271 31.11 12.06 15.21
C ARG A 271 30.56 11.04 14.22
N VAL A 272 30.81 11.20 12.91
CA VAL A 272 30.40 10.24 11.87
C VAL A 272 30.95 8.84 12.17
N GLY A 273 32.18 8.73 12.68
CA GLY A 273 32.79 7.45 13.07
C GLY A 273 32.07 6.77 14.24
N GLU A 274 31.70 7.54 15.26
CA GLU A 274 31.22 7.04 16.54
C GLU A 274 29.70 6.76 16.59
N ILE A 275 28.91 7.45 15.77
CA ILE A 275 27.45 7.48 15.97
C ILE A 275 26.79 6.13 15.68
N SER A 276 25.85 5.69 16.52
CA SER A 276 25.13 4.45 16.28
C SER A 276 23.97 4.67 15.31
N ILE A 277 23.89 3.86 14.25
CA ILE A 277 22.76 3.81 13.33
C ILE A 277 21.84 2.63 13.71
N PRO A 278 20.54 2.69 13.38
CA PRO A 278 19.69 1.50 13.42
C PRO A 278 20.39 0.38 12.65
N GLN A 279 20.57 -0.78 13.29
CA GLN A 279 21.17 -1.90 12.58
C GLN A 279 20.25 -2.25 11.42
N PRO A 280 20.75 -2.26 10.16
CA PRO A 280 19.98 -2.82 9.08
C PRO A 280 19.68 -4.27 9.47
N LYS A 281 18.43 -4.71 9.31
CA LYS A 281 18.06 -6.14 9.40
C LYS A 281 18.73 -6.87 8.23
N VAL A 282 20.05 -6.99 8.26
CA VAL A 282 20.85 -7.76 7.32
C VAL A 282 20.85 -9.17 7.83
N ALA A 283 19.94 -9.98 7.29
CA ALA A 283 20.16 -11.41 7.24
C ALA A 283 21.39 -11.65 6.34
N SER A 284 22.57 -11.74 6.97
CA SER A 284 23.73 -12.36 6.35
C SER A 284 23.82 -13.82 6.80
N PRO A 285 24.12 -14.76 5.90
CA PRO A 285 24.13 -16.18 6.21
C PRO A 285 25.40 -16.49 7.00
N THR A 286 25.32 -16.49 8.33
CA THR A 286 26.38 -17.05 9.16
C THR A 286 25.91 -18.37 9.74
N THR A 287 26.54 -19.42 9.21
CA THR A 287 26.64 -20.76 9.79
C THR A 287 27.21 -20.65 11.21
N LYS A 288 26.36 -20.39 12.20
CA LYS A 288 26.58 -20.78 13.59
C LYS A 288 25.26 -21.24 14.14
N GLU A 289 25.25 -22.49 14.58
CA GLU A 289 24.18 -23.15 15.29
C GLU A 289 23.87 -22.36 16.58
N SER A 290 22.97 -21.40 16.45
CA SER A 290 22.20 -20.84 17.56
C SER A 290 20.76 -20.99 17.14
N LYS A 291 20.04 -21.85 17.87
CA LYS A 291 18.62 -22.15 17.69
C LYS A 291 17.84 -20.84 17.54
N VAL A 292 17.50 -20.50 16.30
CA VAL A 292 16.39 -19.61 16.00
C VAL A 292 15.16 -20.39 16.45
N GLU A 293 14.52 -19.94 17.52
CA GLU A 293 13.13 -20.32 17.72
C GLU A 293 12.35 -19.82 16.51
N ASP A 294 11.81 -20.77 15.77
CA ASP A 294 10.85 -20.61 14.68
C ASP A 294 9.78 -19.59 15.11
N ASP A 295 9.88 -18.33 14.67
CA ASP A 295 8.73 -17.42 14.62
C ASP A 295 7.85 -17.83 13.43
N LYS A 296 7.40 -19.09 13.49
CA LYS A 296 6.33 -19.60 12.66
C LYS A 296 5.07 -18.90 13.14
N PRO A 297 4.30 -18.28 12.23
CA PRO A 297 3.02 -17.73 12.63
C PRO A 297 2.22 -18.81 13.33
N SER A 298 1.63 -18.44 14.46
CA SER A 298 0.79 -19.33 15.25
C SER A 298 -0.27 -19.94 14.34
N GLU A 299 -0.71 -21.17 14.61
CA GLU A 299 -1.73 -21.84 13.80
C GLU A 299 -3.00 -20.98 13.65
N ALA A 300 -3.32 -20.19 14.68
CA ALA A 300 -4.42 -19.22 14.65
C ALA A 300 -4.18 -18.04 13.68
N GLU A 301 -2.94 -17.54 13.60
CA GLU A 301 -2.54 -16.46 12.68
C GLU A 301 -2.48 -16.95 11.23
N LYS A 302 -1.99 -18.19 11.02
CA LYS A 302 -2.04 -18.87 9.72
C LYS A 302 -3.46 -19.02 9.24
N GLN A 303 -4.35 -19.51 10.11
CA GLN A 303 -5.75 -19.70 9.79
C GLN A 303 -6.44 -18.36 9.47
N SER A 304 -6.20 -17.32 10.28
CA SER A 304 -6.75 -15.99 10.03
C SER A 304 -6.29 -15.39 8.70
N ALA A 305 -4.99 -15.44 8.40
CA ALA A 305 -4.45 -14.96 7.13
C ALA A 305 -4.95 -15.77 5.93
N MET A 306 -5.09 -17.10 6.08
CA MET A 306 -5.72 -17.94 5.05
C MET A 306 -7.18 -17.56 4.84
N THR A 307 -7.96 -17.35 5.89
CA THR A 307 -9.36 -16.92 5.79
C THR A 307 -9.48 -15.55 5.12
N MET A 308 -8.58 -14.61 5.38
CA MET A 308 -8.58 -13.31 4.70
C MET A 308 -8.26 -13.40 3.20
N MET A 309 -7.37 -14.32 2.80
CA MET A 309 -7.02 -14.55 1.39
C MET A 309 -8.00 -15.46 0.66
N GLN A 310 -8.74 -16.28 1.41
CA GLN A 310 -9.89 -17.02 0.88
C GLN A 310 -10.99 -16.03 0.51
N ASP A 311 -11.54 -16.25 -0.66
CA ASP A 311 -12.61 -15.44 -1.22
C ASP A 311 -13.94 -16.11 -0.85
N ASP A 312 -14.87 -15.34 -0.25
CA ASP A 312 -16.22 -15.79 0.14
C ASP A 312 -17.10 -16.15 -1.07
N ALA A 313 -16.65 -15.84 -2.30
CA ALA A 313 -17.36 -16.20 -3.51
C ALA A 313 -17.55 -17.73 -3.57
N PRO A 314 -18.80 -18.22 -3.68
CA PRO A 314 -19.09 -19.65 -3.59
C PRO A 314 -18.24 -20.43 -4.57
N ALA A 315 -17.56 -21.45 -4.06
CA ALA A 315 -16.77 -22.38 -4.85
C ALA A 315 -17.65 -22.97 -5.95
N ALA A 316 -17.41 -22.57 -7.21
CA ALA A 316 -17.92 -23.18 -8.45
C ALA A 316 -19.35 -23.79 -8.43
N ASN A 317 -20.25 -23.34 -7.55
CA ASN A 317 -21.61 -23.83 -7.51
C ASN A 317 -22.32 -23.12 -8.65
N GLU A 318 -22.29 -23.76 -9.81
CA GLU A 318 -23.05 -23.35 -10.98
C GLU A 318 -24.51 -23.16 -10.54
N ASP A 319 -24.99 -21.92 -10.51
CA ASP A 319 -26.40 -21.63 -10.22
C ASP A 319 -27.21 -21.98 -11.47
N HIS A 320 -27.47 -23.27 -11.68
CA HIS A 320 -28.21 -23.79 -12.82
C HIS A 320 -29.60 -23.14 -12.94
N ASN A 321 -30.17 -22.67 -11.83
CA ASN A 321 -31.44 -21.95 -11.83
C ASN A 321 -31.35 -20.61 -12.58
N ALA A 322 -30.14 -20.05 -12.78
CA ALA A 322 -29.95 -18.84 -13.58
C ALA A 322 -30.42 -19.01 -15.03
N LEU A 323 -30.46 -20.24 -15.57
CA LEU A 323 -31.05 -20.52 -16.89
C LEU A 323 -32.54 -20.16 -16.96
N MET A 324 -33.27 -20.28 -15.86
CA MET A 324 -34.73 -20.08 -15.81
C MET A 324 -35.13 -18.75 -15.16
N ARG A 325 -34.36 -18.26 -14.17
CA ARG A 325 -34.72 -17.09 -13.33
C ARG A 325 -34.95 -15.80 -14.11
N TRP A 326 -34.29 -15.60 -15.26
CA TRP A 326 -34.42 -14.39 -16.05
C TRP A 326 -35.73 -14.34 -16.88
N THR A 327 -36.34 -15.50 -17.17
CA THR A 327 -37.44 -15.59 -18.14
C THR A 327 -38.71 -14.87 -17.69
N ALA A 328 -39.00 -14.88 -16.40
CA ALA A 328 -40.20 -14.26 -15.80
C ALA A 328 -40.01 -12.80 -15.36
N LYS A 329 -38.80 -12.25 -15.50
CA LYS A 329 -38.41 -10.93 -15.00
C LYS A 329 -38.41 -9.89 -16.13
N ASP A 330 -38.57 -8.62 -15.80
CA ASP A 330 -38.39 -7.54 -16.75
C ASP A 330 -36.90 -7.31 -17.09
N VAL A 331 -36.62 -6.42 -18.04
CA VAL A 331 -35.24 -6.21 -18.52
C VAL A 331 -34.35 -5.57 -17.45
N GLU A 332 -34.88 -4.61 -16.70
CA GLU A 332 -34.18 -3.86 -15.65
C GLU A 332 -33.79 -4.79 -14.51
N GLU A 333 -34.72 -5.60 -13.99
CA GLU A 333 -34.46 -6.58 -12.93
C GLU A 333 -33.43 -7.64 -13.37
N VAL A 334 -33.44 -8.04 -14.65
CA VAL A 334 -32.46 -9.02 -15.16
C VAL A 334 -31.04 -8.45 -15.20
N VAL A 335 -30.89 -7.16 -15.53
CA VAL A 335 -29.60 -6.48 -15.61
C VAL A 335 -29.11 -6.10 -14.21
N GLU A 336 -29.89 -5.33 -13.45
CA GLU A 336 -29.52 -4.79 -12.15
C GLU A 336 -29.44 -5.87 -11.06
N GLY A 337 -30.38 -6.83 -11.10
CA GLY A 337 -30.45 -7.96 -10.17
C GLY A 337 -29.35 -9.01 -10.36
N GLY A 338 -28.46 -8.84 -11.35
CA GLY A 338 -27.33 -9.74 -11.58
C GLY A 338 -27.71 -11.10 -12.19
N HIS A 339 -28.94 -11.24 -12.71
CA HIS A 339 -29.38 -12.46 -13.38
C HIS A 339 -28.66 -12.67 -14.71
N LEU A 340 -28.48 -11.58 -15.49
CA LEU A 340 -27.70 -11.61 -16.72
C LEU A 340 -26.24 -12.01 -16.46
N ALA A 341 -25.63 -11.40 -15.44
CA ALA A 341 -24.27 -11.74 -15.00
C ALA A 341 -24.14 -13.24 -14.67
N SER A 342 -25.09 -13.79 -13.91
CA SER A 342 -25.12 -15.22 -13.54
C SER A 342 -25.28 -16.12 -14.77
N LEU A 343 -26.13 -15.72 -15.73
CA LEU A 343 -26.32 -16.45 -16.99
C LEU A 343 -25.06 -16.45 -17.86
N ILE A 344 -24.33 -15.33 -17.93
CA ILE A 344 -23.05 -15.21 -18.64
C ILE A 344 -22.00 -16.16 -18.06
N MET A 345 -21.92 -16.28 -16.73
CA MET A 345 -20.95 -17.17 -16.06
C MET A 345 -21.15 -18.65 -16.42
N LEU A 346 -22.38 -19.07 -16.77
CA LEU A 346 -22.66 -20.46 -17.17
C LEU A 346 -22.04 -20.87 -18.52
N LEU A 347 -21.54 -19.94 -19.32
CA LEU A 347 -20.76 -20.26 -20.53
C LEU A 347 -19.41 -20.94 -20.19
N SER A 348 -18.95 -20.84 -18.95
CA SER A 348 -17.76 -21.52 -18.43
C SER A 348 -18.05 -22.87 -17.77
N SER A 349 -19.30 -23.35 -17.80
CA SER A 349 -19.69 -24.64 -17.22
C SER A 349 -18.96 -25.81 -17.89
N GLU A 350 -18.60 -26.83 -17.12
CA GLU A 350 -18.02 -28.07 -17.67
C GLU A 350 -19.02 -28.83 -18.55
N HIS A 351 -20.32 -28.63 -18.33
CA HIS A 351 -21.40 -29.33 -19.01
C HIS A 351 -21.82 -28.64 -20.32
N LEU A 352 -21.63 -29.34 -21.44
CA LEU A 352 -21.96 -28.83 -22.79
C LEU A 352 -23.41 -28.32 -22.93
N HIS A 353 -24.38 -29.06 -22.39
CA HIS A 353 -25.79 -28.70 -22.51
C HIS A 353 -26.12 -27.39 -21.78
N ILE A 354 -25.50 -27.14 -20.63
CA ILE A 354 -25.65 -25.90 -19.86
C ILE A 354 -25.08 -24.74 -20.66
N ARG A 355 -23.87 -24.89 -21.21
CA ARG A 355 -23.24 -23.84 -22.01
C ARG A 355 -24.07 -23.45 -23.23
N ARG A 356 -24.60 -24.45 -23.96
CA ARG A 356 -25.45 -24.22 -25.13
C ARG A 356 -26.75 -23.51 -24.74
N GLU A 357 -27.41 -23.97 -23.68
CA GLU A 357 -28.64 -23.35 -23.20
C GLU A 357 -28.38 -21.92 -22.69
N ALA A 358 -27.28 -21.68 -21.98
CA ALA A 358 -26.85 -20.35 -21.56
C ALA A 358 -26.63 -19.42 -22.77
N LEU A 359 -25.90 -19.87 -23.79
CA LEU A 359 -25.66 -19.10 -25.01
C LEU A 359 -26.96 -18.76 -25.75
N THR A 360 -27.88 -19.73 -25.84
CA THR A 360 -29.21 -19.52 -26.42
C THR A 360 -30.02 -18.51 -25.61
N ASN A 361 -30.00 -18.61 -24.28
CA ASN A 361 -30.73 -17.69 -23.41
C ASN A 361 -30.14 -16.27 -23.41
N ILE A 362 -28.81 -16.13 -23.52
CA ILE A 362 -28.17 -14.83 -23.73
C ILE A 362 -28.62 -14.22 -25.08
N SER A 363 -28.70 -15.04 -26.13
CA SER A 363 -29.18 -14.58 -27.45
C SER A 363 -30.65 -14.13 -27.41
N LYS A 364 -31.52 -14.89 -26.71
CA LYS A 364 -32.93 -14.52 -26.50
C LYS A 364 -33.06 -13.24 -25.68
N PHE A 365 -32.29 -13.10 -24.61
CA PHE A 365 -32.29 -11.90 -23.79
C PHE A 365 -31.78 -10.69 -24.57
N ALA A 366 -30.73 -10.83 -25.40
CA ALA A 366 -30.26 -9.76 -26.27
C ALA A 366 -31.36 -9.28 -27.22
N ALA A 367 -32.15 -10.18 -27.81
CA ALA A 367 -33.32 -9.79 -28.61
C ALA A 367 -34.37 -9.02 -27.79
N LYS A 368 -34.73 -9.53 -26.60
CA LYS A 368 -35.66 -8.87 -25.67
C LYS A 368 -35.18 -7.48 -25.23
N LEU A 369 -33.88 -7.34 -24.94
CA LEU A 369 -33.24 -6.08 -24.57
C LEU A 369 -33.32 -5.05 -25.69
N LYS A 370 -33.08 -5.46 -26.94
CA LYS A 370 -33.13 -4.58 -28.11
C LYS A 370 -34.52 -3.96 -28.33
N GLU A 371 -35.56 -4.75 -28.11
CA GLU A 371 -36.97 -4.35 -28.23
C GLU A 371 -37.47 -3.51 -27.03
N SER A 372 -36.71 -3.46 -25.94
CA SER A 372 -37.09 -2.75 -24.72
C SER A 372 -36.89 -1.23 -24.82
N THR A 373 -37.45 -0.50 -23.84
CA THR A 373 -37.23 0.94 -23.64
C THR A 373 -36.11 1.25 -22.64
N PHE A 374 -35.30 0.25 -22.29
CA PHE A 374 -34.20 0.41 -21.33
C PHE A 374 -33.14 1.39 -21.86
N GLU A 375 -32.63 2.29 -21.01
CA GLU A 375 -31.79 3.42 -21.44
C GLU A 375 -30.44 2.96 -22.00
N GLU A 376 -29.71 2.10 -21.28
CA GLU A 376 -28.38 1.60 -21.65
C GLU A 376 -28.42 0.34 -22.56
N LYS A 377 -29.56 0.11 -23.24
CA LYS A 377 -29.79 -1.13 -23.99
C LYS A 377 -28.81 -1.37 -25.13
N GLU A 378 -28.34 -0.33 -25.83
CA GLU A 378 -27.52 -0.48 -27.02
C GLU A 378 -26.13 -1.07 -26.69
N GLN A 379 -25.50 -0.57 -25.64
CA GLN A 379 -24.17 -0.98 -25.21
C GLN A 379 -24.19 -2.39 -24.61
N ILE A 380 -25.18 -2.69 -23.77
CA ILE A 380 -25.35 -4.04 -23.22
C ILE A 380 -25.71 -5.02 -24.34
N TRP A 381 -26.58 -4.64 -25.28
CA TRP A 381 -26.90 -5.46 -26.44
C TRP A 381 -25.67 -5.78 -27.30
N LEU A 382 -24.79 -4.79 -27.52
CA LEU A 382 -23.54 -4.97 -28.23
C LEU A 382 -22.61 -5.95 -27.50
N LEU A 383 -22.43 -5.77 -26.19
CA LEU A 383 -21.65 -6.69 -25.34
C LEU A 383 -22.15 -8.14 -25.47
N LEU A 384 -23.47 -8.35 -25.38
CA LEU A 384 -24.06 -9.70 -25.49
C LEU A 384 -23.89 -10.28 -26.90
N SER A 385 -24.03 -9.46 -27.93
CA SER A 385 -23.90 -9.90 -29.32
C SER A 385 -22.47 -10.33 -29.64
N GLU A 386 -21.47 -9.55 -29.23
CA GLU A 386 -20.06 -9.89 -29.39
C GLU A 386 -19.67 -11.12 -28.56
N LEU A 387 -20.17 -11.23 -27.32
CA LEU A 387 -19.96 -12.41 -26.48
C LEU A 387 -20.52 -13.67 -27.15
N VAL A 388 -21.74 -13.60 -27.69
CA VAL A 388 -22.37 -14.72 -28.39
C VAL A 388 -21.56 -15.14 -29.61
N GLU A 389 -21.15 -14.18 -30.43
CA GLU A 389 -20.41 -14.45 -31.66
C GLU A 389 -19.01 -15.00 -31.37
N SER A 390 -18.35 -14.49 -30.33
CA SER A 390 -17.05 -14.99 -29.85
C SER A 390 -17.17 -16.42 -29.30
N SER A 391 -18.25 -16.72 -28.59
CA SER A 391 -18.46 -18.01 -27.92
C SER A 391 -18.86 -19.11 -28.90
N ARG A 392 -19.57 -18.78 -29.98
CA ARG A 392 -20.12 -19.76 -30.94
C ARG A 392 -19.06 -20.72 -31.50
N LYS A 393 -17.83 -20.23 -31.70
CA LYS A 393 -16.72 -21.01 -32.26
C LYS A 393 -16.10 -21.99 -31.26
N ALA A 394 -16.24 -21.75 -29.96
CA ALA A 394 -15.55 -22.52 -28.91
C ALA A 394 -16.49 -23.39 -28.06
N ILE A 395 -17.77 -23.01 -27.96
CA ILE A 395 -18.69 -23.53 -26.93
C ILE A 395 -18.94 -25.05 -27.00
N ASP A 396 -18.91 -25.61 -28.21
CA ASP A 396 -19.14 -27.03 -28.47
C ASP A 396 -17.92 -27.90 -28.14
N GLU A 397 -16.71 -27.33 -28.24
CA GLU A 397 -15.44 -28.05 -28.05
C GLU A 397 -14.99 -28.02 -26.59
N ALA A 398 -15.07 -26.86 -25.95
CA ALA A 398 -14.58 -26.66 -24.59
C ALA A 398 -15.38 -25.58 -23.85
N PRO A 399 -15.31 -25.55 -22.51
CA PRO A 399 -15.81 -24.41 -21.74
C PRO A 399 -15.16 -23.11 -22.17
N LEU A 400 -15.93 -22.02 -22.13
CA LEU A 400 -15.35 -20.69 -22.30
C LEU A 400 -14.49 -20.38 -21.07
N SER A 401 -13.30 -19.81 -21.27
CA SER A 401 -12.44 -19.41 -20.15
C SER A 401 -13.20 -18.50 -19.19
N THR A 402 -13.09 -18.78 -17.89
CA THR A 402 -13.80 -18.06 -16.84
C THR A 402 -13.36 -16.59 -16.80
N ILE A 403 -12.15 -16.27 -17.26
CA ILE A 403 -11.71 -14.87 -17.36
C ILE A 403 -12.57 -14.05 -18.32
N ILE A 404 -13.05 -14.66 -19.41
CA ILE A 404 -13.86 -14.00 -20.45
C ILE A 404 -15.29 -13.81 -19.95
N THR A 405 -15.87 -14.84 -19.32
CA THR A 405 -17.21 -14.75 -18.74
C THR A 405 -17.25 -13.80 -17.54
N ALA A 406 -16.23 -13.81 -16.69
CA ALA A 406 -16.10 -12.87 -15.58
C ALA A 406 -15.97 -11.42 -16.07
N PHE A 407 -15.17 -11.16 -17.12
CA PHE A 407 -15.09 -9.84 -17.74
C PHE A 407 -16.46 -9.40 -18.26
N ALA A 408 -17.14 -10.23 -19.07
CA ALA A 408 -18.45 -9.88 -19.62
C ALA A 408 -19.49 -9.62 -18.52
N SER A 409 -19.52 -10.47 -17.49
CA SER A 409 -20.39 -10.31 -16.32
C SER A 409 -20.14 -8.98 -15.57
N HIS A 410 -18.89 -8.56 -15.43
CA HIS A 410 -18.56 -7.29 -14.78
C HIS A 410 -18.80 -6.09 -15.71
N ALA A 411 -18.60 -6.25 -17.02
CA ALA A 411 -18.85 -5.23 -18.02
C ALA A 411 -20.34 -4.86 -18.10
N VAL A 412 -21.28 -5.80 -17.83
CA VAL A 412 -22.71 -5.47 -17.72
C VAL A 412 -22.94 -4.35 -16.71
N ARG A 413 -22.34 -4.44 -15.50
CA ARG A 413 -22.48 -3.39 -14.48
C ARG A 413 -21.85 -2.08 -14.88
N VAL A 414 -20.71 -2.13 -15.58
CA VAL A 414 -20.05 -0.92 -16.09
C VAL A 414 -20.92 -0.23 -17.13
N LEU A 415 -21.53 -0.98 -18.05
CA LEU A 415 -22.35 -0.41 -19.13
C LEU A 415 -23.72 0.06 -18.66
N ASN A 416 -24.21 -0.47 -17.54
CA ASN A 416 -25.43 -0.01 -16.86
C ASN A 416 -25.25 1.33 -16.12
N ASP A 417 -24.02 1.84 -16.01
CA ASP A 417 -23.72 3.11 -15.35
C ASP A 417 -22.80 3.94 -16.25
N PRO A 418 -23.36 4.88 -17.04
CA PRO A 418 -22.58 5.78 -17.89
C PRO A 418 -21.54 6.62 -17.14
N LEU A 419 -21.68 6.80 -15.82
CA LEU A 419 -20.73 7.54 -14.98
C LEU A 419 -19.63 6.64 -14.42
N HIS A 420 -19.68 5.33 -14.66
CA HIS A 420 -18.66 4.41 -14.20
C HIS A 420 -17.30 4.71 -14.83
N CYS A 421 -16.22 4.70 -14.03
CA CYS A 421 -14.88 5.11 -14.47
C CYS A 421 -14.34 4.33 -15.68
N LEU A 422 -14.72 3.06 -15.80
CA LEU A 422 -14.38 2.18 -16.92
C LEU A 422 -15.32 2.25 -18.13
N TYR A 423 -16.42 3.00 -18.07
CA TYR A 423 -17.38 3.10 -19.16
C TYR A 423 -16.70 3.46 -20.51
N PRO A 424 -15.76 4.42 -20.58
CA PRO A 424 -15.06 4.73 -21.83
C PRO A 424 -14.17 3.59 -22.33
N LYS A 425 -13.45 2.90 -21.42
CA LYS A 425 -12.53 1.80 -21.78
C LYS A 425 -13.28 0.56 -22.25
N VAL A 426 -14.43 0.24 -21.65
CA VAL A 426 -15.29 -0.87 -22.08
C VAL A 426 -15.92 -0.57 -23.44
N ASN A 427 -16.45 0.64 -23.66
CA ASN A 427 -16.99 1.01 -24.98
C ASN A 427 -15.92 0.98 -26.08
N LYS A 428 -14.71 1.48 -25.79
CA LYS A 428 -13.56 1.39 -26.72
C LYS A 428 -13.11 -0.04 -26.98
N PHE A 429 -13.37 -0.97 -26.07
CA PHE A 429 -13.12 -2.39 -26.29
C PHE A 429 -14.14 -3.00 -27.24
N LEU A 430 -15.43 -2.73 -27.03
CA LEU A 430 -16.52 -3.20 -27.92
C LEU A 430 -16.39 -2.61 -29.34
N SER A 431 -15.86 -1.39 -29.48
CA SER A 431 -15.64 -0.80 -30.80
C SER A 431 -14.50 -1.43 -31.62
N GLN A 432 -13.77 -2.44 -31.10
CA GLN A 432 -12.62 -3.05 -31.79
C GLN A 432 -13.00 -4.08 -32.84
N GLY A 433 -14.17 -4.70 -32.70
CA GLY A 433 -14.66 -5.67 -33.67
C GLY A 433 -15.66 -6.67 -33.07
N PRO A 434 -16.34 -7.45 -33.93
CA PRO A 434 -17.48 -8.28 -33.52
C PRO A 434 -17.10 -9.56 -32.74
N THR A 435 -15.81 -9.81 -32.55
CA THR A 435 -15.31 -11.04 -31.90
C THR A 435 -14.11 -10.75 -31.00
N TRP A 436 -14.05 -11.41 -29.86
CA TRP A 436 -12.99 -11.27 -28.87
C TRP A 436 -11.89 -12.32 -29.05
N ASP A 437 -10.68 -11.94 -28.63
CA ASP A 437 -9.55 -12.86 -28.50
C ASP A 437 -9.64 -13.59 -27.15
N LEU A 438 -10.09 -14.85 -27.19
CA LEU A 438 -10.32 -15.70 -26.01
C LEU A 438 -9.03 -16.10 -25.28
N ASP A 439 -7.86 -15.84 -25.88
CA ASP A 439 -6.55 -16.12 -25.32
C ASP A 439 -5.93 -14.91 -24.61
N LYS A 440 -6.70 -13.84 -24.37
CA LYS A 440 -6.26 -12.62 -23.68
C LYS A 440 -7.11 -12.32 -22.46
N VAL A 441 -6.52 -11.58 -21.52
CA VAL A 441 -7.23 -10.98 -20.39
C VAL A 441 -7.75 -9.61 -20.87
N PRO A 442 -9.07 -9.41 -21.02
CA PRO A 442 -9.61 -8.17 -21.57
C PRO A 442 -9.20 -6.94 -20.74
N LEU A 443 -8.91 -5.82 -21.41
CA LEU A 443 -8.51 -4.56 -20.75
C LEU A 443 -7.25 -4.60 -19.86
N LEU A 444 -6.54 -5.72 -19.69
CA LEU A 444 -5.39 -5.82 -18.78
C LEU A 444 -4.37 -4.68 -18.99
N TYR A 445 -3.86 -4.56 -20.22
CA TYR A 445 -2.90 -3.50 -20.56
C TYR A 445 -3.55 -2.12 -20.66
N LYS A 446 -4.85 -2.05 -21.00
CA LYS A 446 -5.60 -0.79 -21.08
C LYS A 446 -5.79 -0.15 -19.71
N VAL A 447 -5.89 -0.94 -18.65
CA VAL A 447 -6.03 -0.44 -17.28
C VAL A 447 -4.66 -0.21 -16.64
N LEU A 448 -3.70 -1.12 -16.84
CA LEU A 448 -2.41 -1.03 -16.14
C LEU A 448 -1.41 -0.07 -16.79
N ASP A 449 -1.40 0.01 -18.12
CA ASP A 449 -0.34 0.71 -18.87
C ASP A 449 -0.84 2.02 -19.53
N GLU A 450 -2.15 2.24 -19.69
CA GLU A 450 -2.71 3.49 -20.25
C GLU A 450 -3.28 4.41 -19.15
N SER A 451 -3.25 5.72 -19.38
CA SER A 451 -3.85 6.70 -18.46
C SER A 451 -5.35 6.44 -18.25
N PRO A 452 -5.89 6.72 -17.05
CA PRO A 452 -7.32 6.59 -16.80
C PRO A 452 -8.11 7.57 -17.67
N SER A 453 -9.37 7.24 -17.96
CA SER A 453 -10.25 8.13 -18.75
C SER A 453 -10.82 9.29 -17.92
N LEU A 454 -10.86 9.12 -16.60
CA LEU A 454 -11.20 10.15 -15.62
C LEU A 454 -9.98 10.41 -14.73
N ASP A 455 -9.78 11.67 -14.36
CA ASP A 455 -8.71 12.05 -13.43
C ASP A 455 -8.86 11.29 -12.10
N ASP A 456 -7.74 10.88 -11.50
CA ASP A 456 -7.65 10.10 -10.26
C ASP A 456 -8.37 8.72 -10.24
N ALA A 457 -8.88 8.24 -11.38
CA ALA A 457 -9.62 6.98 -11.44
C ALA A 457 -8.74 5.72 -11.56
N TYR A 458 -7.42 5.85 -11.76
CA TYR A 458 -6.52 4.72 -12.01
C TYR A 458 -6.66 3.58 -11.00
N TYR A 459 -6.68 3.90 -9.69
CA TYR A 459 -6.81 2.86 -8.67
C TYR A 459 -8.19 2.21 -8.62
N GLN A 460 -9.25 2.94 -9.02
CA GLN A 460 -10.59 2.37 -9.15
C GLN A 460 -10.65 1.41 -10.33
N GLU A 461 -10.07 1.79 -11.48
CA GLU A 461 -9.94 0.93 -12.65
C GLU A 461 -9.12 -0.33 -12.33
N ALA A 462 -7.98 -0.18 -11.63
CA ALA A 462 -7.15 -1.29 -11.20
C ALA A 462 -7.87 -2.21 -10.20
N SER A 463 -8.63 -1.65 -9.26
CA SER A 463 -9.48 -2.41 -8.33
C SER A 463 -10.50 -3.27 -9.08
N TRP A 464 -11.21 -2.69 -10.04
CA TRP A 464 -12.17 -3.41 -10.88
C TRP A 464 -11.50 -4.53 -11.69
N LEU A 465 -10.34 -4.25 -12.29
CA LEU A 465 -9.55 -5.24 -13.03
C LEU A 465 -9.20 -6.43 -12.13
N LEU A 466 -8.65 -6.18 -10.94
CA LEU A 466 -8.27 -7.24 -10.00
C LEU A 466 -9.50 -8.03 -9.51
N ASN A 467 -10.68 -7.40 -9.40
CA ASN A 467 -11.91 -8.08 -8.97
C ASN A 467 -12.40 -9.09 -9.99
N TYR A 468 -12.56 -8.69 -11.25
CA TYR A 468 -13.02 -9.65 -12.25
C TYR A 468 -11.94 -10.69 -12.54
N MET A 469 -10.65 -10.32 -12.44
CA MET A 469 -9.54 -11.27 -12.55
C MET A 469 -9.60 -12.35 -11.47
N LEU A 470 -9.87 -11.96 -10.21
CA LEU A 470 -10.06 -12.90 -9.11
C LEU A 470 -11.29 -13.78 -9.34
N ALA A 471 -12.40 -13.20 -9.79
CA ALA A 471 -13.60 -13.96 -10.14
C ALA A 471 -13.37 -14.94 -11.32
N GLY A 472 -12.49 -14.59 -12.25
CA GLY A 472 -12.22 -15.30 -13.50
C GLY A 472 -11.08 -16.33 -13.44
N LEU A 473 -10.25 -16.36 -12.39
CA LEU A 473 -9.18 -17.36 -12.25
C LEU A 473 -9.72 -18.60 -11.54
N ARG A 474 -10.33 -19.55 -12.28
CA ARG A 474 -10.98 -20.74 -11.68
C ARG A 474 -10.49 -22.08 -12.21
N SER A 475 -10.00 -22.13 -13.44
CA SER A 475 -9.65 -23.38 -14.13
C SER A 475 -8.18 -23.42 -14.59
N ALA A 476 -7.72 -24.60 -14.97
CA ALA A 476 -6.40 -24.78 -15.59
C ALA A 476 -6.26 -24.01 -16.91
N GLN A 477 -7.36 -23.79 -17.65
CA GLN A 477 -7.40 -22.98 -18.87
C GLN A 477 -7.11 -21.51 -18.55
N ASP A 478 -7.72 -20.97 -17.49
CA ASP A 478 -7.48 -19.60 -17.03
C ASP A 478 -6.02 -19.43 -16.59
N MET A 479 -5.50 -20.39 -15.83
CA MET A 479 -4.10 -20.43 -15.42
C MET A 479 -3.13 -20.48 -16.62
N ALA A 480 -3.50 -21.17 -17.69
CA ALA A 480 -2.71 -21.22 -18.93
C ALA A 480 -2.69 -19.87 -19.67
N ILE A 481 -3.79 -19.11 -19.65
CA ILE A 481 -3.84 -17.74 -20.18
C ILE A 481 -2.95 -16.81 -19.33
N TYR A 482 -3.08 -16.87 -18.00
CA TYR A 482 -2.23 -16.09 -17.09
C TYR A 482 -0.75 -16.37 -17.33
N ARG A 483 -0.41 -17.64 -17.55
CA ARG A 483 0.95 -18.07 -17.89
C ARG A 483 1.42 -17.49 -19.22
N ARG A 484 0.65 -17.68 -20.31
CA ARG A 484 1.04 -17.25 -21.67
C ARG A 484 1.15 -15.73 -21.78
N ARG A 485 0.29 -14.98 -21.07
CA ARG A 485 0.24 -13.52 -21.08
C ARG A 485 1.06 -12.86 -19.97
N ARG A 486 1.82 -13.65 -19.20
CA ARG A 486 2.71 -13.18 -18.12
C ARG A 486 1.99 -12.28 -17.09
N VAL A 487 0.76 -12.63 -16.77
CA VAL A 487 -0.11 -11.81 -15.91
C VAL A 487 0.49 -11.64 -14.51
N PHE A 488 1.09 -12.69 -13.95
CA PHE A 488 1.72 -12.63 -12.63
C PHE A 488 2.91 -11.65 -12.58
N GLU A 489 3.70 -11.51 -13.65
CA GLU A 489 4.78 -10.51 -13.70
C GLU A 489 4.22 -9.09 -13.59
N LYS A 490 3.08 -8.82 -14.27
CA LYS A 490 2.38 -7.54 -14.17
C LYS A 490 1.79 -7.31 -12.78
N LEU A 491 1.26 -8.34 -12.13
CA LEU A 491 0.78 -8.25 -10.74
C LEU A 491 1.92 -7.94 -9.76
N PHE A 492 3.09 -8.56 -9.93
CA PHE A 492 4.28 -8.26 -9.10
C PHE A 492 4.81 -6.84 -9.35
N SER A 493 4.79 -6.39 -10.61
CA SER A 493 5.12 -5.00 -10.94
C SER A 493 4.16 -4.01 -10.30
N LEU A 494 2.85 -4.29 -10.35
CA LEU A 494 1.82 -3.46 -9.73
C LEU A 494 1.99 -3.40 -8.21
N TRP A 495 2.29 -4.54 -7.57
CA TRP A 495 2.54 -4.61 -6.13
C TRP A 495 3.68 -3.70 -5.66
N ASN A 496 4.77 -3.67 -6.44
CA ASN A 496 5.97 -2.89 -6.15
C ASN A 496 5.79 -1.39 -6.42
N SER A 497 4.62 -0.95 -6.92
CA SER A 497 4.31 0.48 -7.04
C SER A 497 4.21 1.10 -5.63
N SER A 498 5.07 2.08 -5.36
CA SER A 498 5.16 2.77 -4.07
C SER A 498 3.86 3.45 -3.65
N TYR A 499 3.00 3.79 -4.61
CA TYR A 499 1.76 4.56 -4.41
C TYR A 499 0.48 3.72 -4.52
N LEU A 500 0.60 2.39 -4.55
CA LEU A 500 -0.56 1.52 -4.73
C LEU A 500 -1.59 1.71 -3.60
N ALA A 501 -2.83 2.02 -3.98
CA ALA A 501 -3.92 2.27 -3.04
C ALA A 501 -4.15 1.10 -2.06
N PRO A 502 -4.58 1.39 -0.81
CA PRO A 502 -4.89 0.36 0.18
C PRO A 502 -5.86 -0.69 -0.36
N GLY A 503 -5.67 -1.96 0.02
CA GLY A 503 -6.50 -3.08 -0.40
C GLY A 503 -6.17 -3.69 -1.76
N LEU A 504 -5.50 -2.98 -2.69
CA LEU A 504 -5.10 -3.57 -3.97
C LEU A 504 -4.04 -4.68 -3.79
N ARG A 505 -3.13 -4.52 -2.82
CA ARG A 505 -2.18 -5.57 -2.42
C ARG A 505 -2.93 -6.82 -1.91
N ASP A 506 -3.94 -6.65 -1.07
CA ASP A 506 -4.77 -7.77 -0.60
C ASP A 506 -5.43 -8.52 -1.76
N ARG A 507 -6.00 -7.80 -2.73
CA ARG A 507 -6.57 -8.42 -3.95
C ARG A 507 -5.53 -9.21 -4.75
N ILE A 508 -4.30 -8.71 -4.87
CA ILE A 508 -3.21 -9.46 -5.53
C ILE A 508 -2.89 -10.74 -4.75
N LEU A 509 -2.84 -10.69 -3.42
CA LEU A 509 -2.65 -11.90 -2.59
C LEU A 509 -3.78 -12.90 -2.78
N ARG A 510 -5.04 -12.46 -2.83
CA ARG A 510 -6.20 -13.32 -3.11
C ARG A 510 -6.09 -14.00 -4.47
N ILE A 511 -5.63 -13.29 -5.52
CA ILE A 511 -5.40 -13.87 -6.85
C ILE A 511 -4.30 -14.93 -6.79
N LEU A 512 -3.18 -14.64 -6.11
CA LEU A 512 -2.09 -15.61 -5.94
C LEU A 512 -2.55 -16.84 -5.15
N TYR A 513 -3.31 -16.63 -4.08
CA TYR A 513 -3.89 -17.72 -3.29
C TYR A 513 -4.84 -18.56 -4.14
N ARG A 514 -5.74 -17.93 -4.91
CA ARG A 514 -6.63 -18.61 -5.86
C ARG A 514 -5.84 -19.43 -6.87
N ALA A 515 -4.74 -18.92 -7.40
CA ALA A 515 -3.86 -19.70 -8.28
C ALA A 515 -3.32 -20.98 -7.61
N THR A 516 -3.08 -20.98 -6.30
CA THR A 516 -2.64 -22.19 -5.57
C THR A 516 -3.71 -23.27 -5.44
N THR A 517 -4.98 -22.92 -5.65
CA THR A 517 -6.12 -23.86 -5.60
C THR A 517 -6.32 -24.59 -6.93
N ILE A 518 -5.71 -24.12 -8.00
CA ILE A 518 -5.80 -24.71 -9.35
C ILE A 518 -4.69 -25.74 -9.52
N GLU A 519 -5.01 -26.88 -10.13
CA GLU A 519 -4.04 -27.94 -10.38
C GLU A 519 -2.82 -27.42 -11.17
N GLY A 520 -1.62 -27.69 -10.64
CA GLY A 520 -0.36 -27.23 -11.25
C GLY A 520 -0.11 -25.72 -11.14
N GLY A 521 -1.00 -24.97 -10.48
CA GLY A 521 -0.90 -23.52 -10.31
C GLY A 521 0.33 -23.11 -9.51
N SER A 522 0.51 -23.66 -8.31
CA SER A 522 1.70 -23.40 -7.46
C SER A 522 3.01 -23.78 -8.15
N THR A 523 3.05 -24.92 -8.84
CA THR A 523 4.22 -25.34 -9.62
C THR A 523 4.54 -24.34 -10.73
N THR A 524 3.52 -23.76 -11.37
CA THR A 524 3.69 -22.74 -12.41
C THR A 524 4.22 -21.43 -11.82
N LEU A 525 3.68 -20.98 -10.68
CA LEU A 525 4.16 -19.80 -9.95
C LEU A 525 5.66 -19.93 -9.62
N ILE A 526 6.07 -21.07 -9.07
CA ILE A 526 7.48 -21.33 -8.73
C ILE A 526 8.36 -21.36 -9.98
N THR A 527 8.03 -22.22 -10.96
CA THR A 527 8.97 -22.57 -12.03
C THR A 527 9.00 -21.59 -13.21
N ARG A 528 7.95 -20.79 -13.39
CA ARG A 528 7.82 -19.84 -14.52
C ARG A 528 7.89 -18.38 -14.09
N PHE A 529 7.47 -18.07 -12.87
CA PHE A 529 7.35 -16.69 -12.39
C PHE A 529 8.25 -16.37 -11.21
N SER A 530 9.08 -17.32 -10.75
CA SER A 530 10.00 -17.16 -9.62
C SER A 530 9.32 -16.56 -8.38
N THR A 531 8.04 -16.92 -8.17
CA THR A 531 7.19 -16.29 -7.14
C THR A 531 7.79 -16.45 -5.74
N MET A 532 8.49 -17.54 -5.46
CA MET A 532 9.18 -17.75 -4.18
C MET A 532 10.23 -16.69 -3.89
N THR A 533 11.10 -16.40 -4.86
CA THR A 533 12.12 -15.35 -4.71
C THR A 533 11.50 -13.98 -4.54
N TRP A 534 10.38 -13.71 -5.24
CA TRP A 534 9.63 -12.48 -5.05
C TRP A 534 9.02 -12.40 -3.65
N LEU A 535 8.37 -13.46 -3.15
CA LEU A 535 7.78 -13.52 -1.81
C LEU A 535 8.85 -13.35 -0.72
N GLU A 536 9.99 -14.02 -0.83
CA GLU A 536 11.13 -13.88 0.08
C GLU A 536 11.62 -12.44 0.15
N ALA A 537 11.75 -11.78 -1.01
CA ALA A 537 12.12 -10.37 -1.08
C ALA A 537 11.07 -9.47 -0.41
N GLN A 538 9.77 -9.71 -0.63
CA GLN A 538 8.71 -8.93 0.02
C GLN A 538 8.71 -9.12 1.54
N VAL A 539 8.84 -10.36 2.02
CA VAL A 539 8.93 -10.65 3.46
C VAL A 539 10.15 -9.97 4.09
N ALA A 540 11.30 -9.96 3.40
CA ALA A 540 12.50 -9.26 3.84
C ALA A 540 12.31 -7.73 3.89
N LEU A 541 11.51 -7.17 2.98
CA LEU A 541 11.11 -5.75 2.96
C LEU A 541 10.03 -5.42 4.03
N GLY A 542 9.76 -6.34 4.96
CA GLY A 542 8.84 -6.12 6.08
C GLY A 542 7.38 -6.43 5.77
N ALA A 543 7.08 -7.08 4.65
CA ALA A 543 5.71 -7.41 4.29
C ALA A 543 5.19 -8.62 5.11
N GLY A 544 3.94 -8.51 5.59
CA GLY A 544 3.43 -9.23 6.77
C GLY A 544 3.14 -10.72 6.64
N THR A 545 2.54 -11.28 7.71
CA THR A 545 2.26 -12.72 7.91
C THR A 545 1.56 -13.40 6.72
N SER A 546 0.68 -12.71 6.01
CA SER A 546 -0.02 -13.25 4.83
C SER A 546 0.91 -13.74 3.73
N LEU A 547 2.07 -13.10 3.54
CA LEU A 547 3.05 -13.53 2.54
C LEU A 547 3.79 -14.80 2.96
N LYS A 548 4.15 -14.92 4.26
CA LYS A 548 4.73 -16.15 4.82
C LYS A 548 3.75 -17.32 4.67
N VAL A 549 2.47 -17.09 4.97
CA VAL A 549 1.40 -18.09 4.83
C VAL A 549 1.20 -18.49 3.36
N LEU A 550 1.20 -17.52 2.44
CA LEU A 550 1.11 -17.80 1.01
C LEU A 550 2.32 -18.58 0.51
N MET A 551 3.52 -18.30 1.04
CA MET A 551 4.75 -19.00 0.72
C MET A 551 4.69 -20.48 1.15
N ASP A 552 4.28 -20.73 2.39
CA ASP A 552 4.04 -22.09 2.91
C ASP A 552 3.04 -22.84 2.02
N ARG A 553 1.91 -22.19 1.71
CA ARG A 553 0.85 -22.76 0.87
C ARG A 553 1.34 -23.13 -0.53
N ILE A 554 2.11 -22.26 -1.18
CA ILE A 554 2.66 -22.51 -2.52
C ILE A 554 3.62 -23.71 -2.50
N LEU A 555 4.45 -23.83 -1.46
CA LEU A 555 5.35 -24.97 -1.31
C LEU A 555 4.58 -26.27 -1.10
N GLU A 556 3.57 -26.26 -0.23
CA GLU A 556 2.73 -27.42 0.08
C GLU A 556 1.97 -27.95 -1.12
N SER A 557 1.33 -27.07 -1.91
CA SER A 557 0.52 -27.47 -3.06
C SER A 557 1.30 -27.62 -4.37
N SER A 558 2.62 -27.46 -4.35
CA SER A 558 3.48 -27.66 -5.53
C SER A 558 3.89 -29.11 -5.76
N ASP A 559 4.15 -29.46 -7.03
CA ASP A 559 4.76 -30.74 -7.38
C ASP A 559 6.26 -30.71 -7.05
N LYS A 560 6.60 -31.26 -5.88
CA LYS A 560 7.96 -31.32 -5.35
C LYS A 560 8.96 -31.99 -6.29
N LYS A 561 8.55 -33.00 -7.08
CA LYS A 561 9.43 -33.68 -8.04
C LYS A 561 9.77 -32.73 -9.20
N ARG A 562 8.78 -32.01 -9.71
CA ARG A 562 8.95 -31.06 -10.81
C ARG A 562 9.74 -29.82 -10.37
N VAL A 563 9.45 -29.28 -9.19
CA VAL A 563 10.20 -28.16 -8.60
C VAL A 563 11.65 -28.56 -8.34
N GLY A 564 11.91 -29.76 -7.80
CA GLY A 564 13.26 -30.25 -7.58
C GLY A 564 14.08 -30.44 -8.86
N LYS A 565 13.46 -30.92 -9.96
CA LYS A 565 14.11 -30.99 -11.28
C LYS A 565 14.45 -29.60 -11.82
N TRP A 566 13.53 -28.64 -11.68
CA TRP A 566 13.74 -27.25 -12.09
C TRP A 566 14.88 -26.59 -11.31
N ALA A 567 14.91 -26.73 -9.99
CA ALA A 567 15.93 -26.14 -9.12
C ALA A 567 17.35 -26.62 -9.50
N LYS A 568 17.50 -27.93 -9.77
CA LYS A 568 18.75 -28.52 -10.26
C LYS A 568 19.20 -27.92 -11.60
N GLY A 569 18.25 -27.58 -12.48
CA GLY A 569 18.52 -26.90 -13.75
C GLY A 569 19.06 -25.48 -13.55
N VAL A 570 18.46 -24.70 -12.63
CA VAL A 570 18.89 -23.32 -12.32
C VAL A 570 20.31 -23.29 -11.72
N THR A 571 20.64 -24.21 -10.80
CA THR A 571 21.99 -24.32 -10.23
C THR A 571 23.05 -24.70 -11.27
N ARG A 572 22.67 -25.50 -12.27
CA ARG A 572 23.57 -25.92 -13.36
C ARG A 572 23.84 -24.78 -14.36
N VAL A 573 22.88 -23.88 -14.56
CA VAL A 573 23.05 -22.66 -15.38
C VAL A 573 23.96 -21.66 -14.67
N LYS A 574 23.76 -21.39 -13.37
CA LYS A 574 24.64 -20.50 -12.58
C LYS A 574 26.09 -21.00 -12.52
N GLY A 575 26.32 -22.32 -12.50
CA GLY A 575 27.67 -22.90 -12.55
C GLY A 575 28.39 -22.73 -13.89
N ASN A 576 27.66 -22.47 -14.99
CA ASN A 576 28.23 -22.23 -16.32
C ASN A 576 28.36 -20.74 -16.67
N THR A 577 27.55 -19.84 -16.08
CA THR A 577 27.67 -18.38 -16.29
C THR A 577 28.72 -17.70 -15.40
N LEU A 578 29.31 -18.41 -14.43
CA LEU A 578 30.45 -17.93 -13.61
C LEU A 578 31.83 -18.33 -14.19
N LYS A 579 31.88 -18.76 -15.46
CA LYS A 579 33.12 -18.99 -16.21
C LYS A 579 33.12 -18.17 -17.50
N ILE A 580 33.14 -16.85 -17.37
CA ILE A 580 33.67 -15.92 -18.40
C ILE A 580 34.40 -14.81 -17.65
#